data_AF-A0A7I9ZX16-F1
#
_entry.id   AF-A0A7I9ZX16-F1
#
_cell.length_a   1.000
_cell.length_b   1.000
_cell.length_c   1.000
_cell.angle_alpha   90.00
_cell.angle_beta   90.00
_cell.angle_gamma   90.00
#
_symmetry.space_group_name_H-M   'P 1'
#
loop_
_entity.id
_entity.type
_entity.pdbx_description
1 polymer ?
#
loop_
_entity_poly.entity_id
_entity_poly.type
_entity_poly.pdbx_seq_one_letter_code
_entity_poly.pdbx_strand_id
1 'polypeptide(L)'
;MPLTAMQGNLIAHFVDQRTHRLKALVAPAALVGAVGAAGIALAAAFGPWLLREGFGDEYLADGALLAWFTAAAVAIALLTLTGAATVAAALHRAYAVGWLSATVASTLLLLLPLELELRTVIALLCGPLLGMAVHLAALARLHTAG
;
A
#
# COMPACT_ATOMS: atom_id res chain seq x y z
N MET A 1 12.15 -25.31 40.66
CA MET A 1 13.23 -24.31 40.52
C MET A 1 14.37 -24.85 39.62
N PRO A 2 14.05 -25.27 38.38
CA PRO A 2 14.95 -24.96 37.23
C PRO A 2 14.22 -24.29 36.05
N LEU A 3 12.88 -24.35 36.00
CA LEU A 3 12.07 -23.80 34.92
C LEU A 3 11.93 -22.27 34.96
N THR A 4 12.04 -21.66 36.14
CA THR A 4 11.96 -20.19 36.31
C THR A 4 13.24 -19.46 35.89
N ALA A 5 14.39 -20.14 35.86
CA ALA A 5 15.64 -19.56 35.34
C ALA A 5 15.68 -19.53 33.80
N MET A 6 15.03 -20.51 33.14
CA MET A 6 14.91 -20.54 31.68
C MET A 6 13.96 -19.49 31.10
N GLN A 7 13.02 -18.99 31.91
CA GLN A 7 12.08 -17.93 31.49
C GLN A 7 12.71 -16.53 31.44
N GLY A 8 13.77 -16.27 32.23
CA GLY A 8 14.46 -14.97 32.23
C GLY A 8 15.38 -14.77 31.01
N ASN A 9 16.04 -15.83 30.54
CA ASN A 9 17.06 -15.71 29.48
C ASN A 9 16.46 -15.65 28.05
N LEU A 10 15.23 -16.16 27.85
CA LEU A 10 14.54 -16.07 26.55
C LEU A 10 13.87 -14.71 26.31
N ILE A 11 13.70 -13.89 27.35
CA ILE A 11 13.20 -12.52 27.21
C ILE A 11 14.33 -11.57 26.76
N ALA A 12 15.56 -11.80 27.21
CA ALA A 12 16.72 -11.01 26.78
C ALA A 12 17.20 -11.32 25.35
N HIS A 13 17.00 -12.54 24.84
CA HIS A 13 17.40 -12.89 23.47
C HIS A 13 16.36 -12.49 22.39
N PHE A 14 15.15 -12.10 22.78
CA PHE A 14 14.17 -11.46 21.88
C PHE A 14 14.16 -9.93 21.98
N VAL A 15 15.05 -9.36 22.80
CA VAL A 15 15.30 -7.91 22.89
C VAL A 15 16.41 -7.55 21.91
N ASP A 16 16.12 -7.66 20.61
CA ASP A 16 16.84 -6.85 19.61
C ASP A 16 16.14 -6.57 18.27
N GLN A 17 14.81 -6.73 18.09
CA GLN A 17 14.18 -6.30 16.81
C GLN A 17 12.77 -5.69 16.89
N ARG A 18 12.30 -5.24 18.06
CA ARG A 18 11.03 -4.47 18.12
C ARG A 18 11.18 -3.02 17.63
N THR A 19 12.39 -2.49 17.64
CA THR A 19 12.76 -1.10 17.28
C THR A 19 12.95 -0.86 15.77
N HIS A 20 12.79 -1.87 14.90
CA HIS A 20 13.02 -1.72 13.45
C HIS A 20 11.81 -2.02 12.55
N ARG A 21 10.60 -2.25 13.08
CA ARG A 21 9.44 -2.64 12.24
C ARG A 21 9.09 -1.65 11.14
N LEU A 22 9.17 -0.33 11.41
CA LEU A 22 8.99 0.70 10.37
C LEU A 22 10.18 0.79 9.41
N LYS A 23 11.42 0.58 9.90
CA LYS A 23 12.61 0.52 9.03
C LYS A 23 12.59 -0.70 8.11
N ALA A 24 12.04 -1.83 8.57
CA ALA A 24 11.88 -3.04 7.78
C ALA A 24 10.90 -2.86 6.60
N LEU A 25 10.01 -1.88 6.65
CA LEU A 25 9.13 -1.51 5.53
C LEU A 25 9.83 -0.72 4.43
N VAL A 26 10.96 -0.06 4.74
CA VAL A 26 11.61 0.86 3.79
C VAL A 26 12.13 0.11 2.57
N ALA A 27 12.83 -1.02 2.75
CA ALA A 27 13.40 -1.76 1.63
C ALA A 27 12.32 -2.35 0.69
N PRO A 28 11.26 -3.04 1.19
CA PRO A 28 10.16 -3.49 0.35
C PRO A 28 9.39 -2.33 -0.31
N ALA A 29 9.15 -1.23 0.41
CA ALA A 29 8.47 -0.07 -0.16
C ALA A 29 9.29 0.61 -1.27
N ALA A 30 10.62 0.70 -1.08
CA ALA A 30 11.53 1.22 -2.09
C ALA A 30 11.57 0.32 -3.33
N LEU A 31 11.58 -1.00 -3.14
CA LEU A 31 11.50 -1.96 -4.24
C LEU A 31 10.19 -1.80 -5.03
N VAL A 32 9.05 -1.75 -4.33
CA VAL A 32 7.73 -1.52 -4.95
C VAL A 32 7.70 -0.17 -5.67
N GLY A 33 8.28 0.87 -5.08
CA GLY A 33 8.38 2.19 -5.70
C GLY A 33 9.25 2.20 -6.95
N ALA A 34 10.40 1.53 -6.94
CA ALA A 34 11.30 1.45 -8.09
C ALA A 34 10.69 0.64 -9.25
N VAL A 35 10.14 -0.53 -8.95
CA VAL A 35 9.41 -1.36 -9.92
C VAL A 35 8.19 -0.60 -10.45
N GLY A 36 7.47 0.08 -9.55
CA GLY A 36 6.34 0.92 -9.88
C GLY A 36 6.70 2.06 -10.82
N ALA A 37 7.79 2.78 -10.57
CA ALA A 37 8.26 3.86 -11.43
C ALA A 37 8.60 3.37 -12.84
N ALA A 38 9.28 2.21 -12.94
CA ALA A 38 9.52 1.57 -14.23
C ALA A 38 8.21 1.17 -14.92
N GLY A 39 7.26 0.58 -14.17
CA GLY A 39 5.94 0.23 -14.68
C GLY A 39 5.15 1.44 -15.20
N ILE A 40 5.17 2.57 -14.48
CA ILE A 40 4.51 3.82 -14.88
C ILE A 40 5.10 4.32 -16.21
N ALA A 41 6.43 4.35 -16.33
CA ALA A 41 7.10 4.78 -17.56
C ALA A 41 6.77 3.85 -18.74
N LEU A 42 6.76 2.53 -18.50
CA LEU A 42 6.40 1.54 -19.51
C LEU A 42 4.92 1.64 -19.91
N ALA A 43 4.02 1.86 -18.96
CA ALA A 43 2.59 2.05 -19.23
C ALA A 43 2.33 3.32 -20.04
N ALA A 44 3.04 4.41 -19.73
CA ALA A 44 2.94 5.66 -20.50
C ALA A 44 3.41 5.48 -21.95
N ALA A 45 4.55 4.81 -22.15
CA ALA A 45 5.17 4.68 -23.47
C ALA A 45 4.53 3.60 -24.35
N PHE A 46 4.18 2.45 -23.77
CA PHE A 46 3.75 1.27 -24.52
C PHE A 46 2.29 0.89 -24.30
N GLY A 47 1.62 1.45 -23.29
CA GLY A 47 0.24 1.12 -22.95
C GLY A 47 -0.75 1.37 -24.09
N PRO A 48 -0.77 2.55 -24.74
CA PRO A 48 -1.72 2.82 -25.83
C PRO A 48 -1.48 1.94 -27.06
N TRP A 49 -0.22 1.57 -27.33
CA TRP A 49 0.09 0.61 -28.39
C TRP A 49 -0.42 -0.79 -28.05
N LEU A 50 -0.12 -1.27 -26.84
CA LEU A 50 -0.54 -2.60 -26.38
C LEU A 50 -2.06 -2.76 -26.39
N LEU A 51 -2.79 -1.71 -26.00
CA LEU A 51 -4.25 -1.73 -25.98
C LEU A 51 -4.86 -1.75 -27.38
N ARG A 52 -4.28 -1.02 -28.33
CA ARG A 52 -4.76 -1.05 -29.72
C ARG A 52 -4.52 -2.40 -30.39
N GLU A 53 -3.35 -3.01 -30.16
CA GLU A 53 -3.07 -4.36 -30.68
C GLU A 53 -3.95 -5.43 -30.02
N GLY A 54 -4.22 -5.31 -28.71
CA GLY A 54 -5.00 -6.32 -27.97
C GLY A 54 -6.52 -6.16 -28.10
N PHE A 55 -7.02 -4.93 -28.20
CA PHE A 55 -8.46 -4.61 -28.12
C PHE A 55 -8.99 -3.85 -29.34
N GLY A 56 -8.14 -3.47 -30.29
CA GLY A 56 -8.49 -2.74 -31.51
C GLY A 56 -8.26 -1.23 -31.42
N ASP A 57 -8.21 -0.58 -32.59
CA ASP A 57 -7.86 0.85 -32.73
C ASP A 57 -8.87 1.81 -32.08
N GLU A 58 -10.09 1.36 -31.80
CA GLU A 58 -11.13 2.15 -31.13
C GLU A 58 -10.85 2.33 -29.62
N TYR A 59 -9.91 1.57 -29.04
CA TYR A 59 -9.55 1.68 -27.63
C TYR A 59 -8.58 2.85 -27.39
N LEU A 60 -9.15 4.05 -27.30
CA LEU A 60 -8.41 5.31 -27.13
C LEU A 60 -8.16 5.62 -25.65
N ALA A 61 -7.31 4.82 -24.99
CA ALA A 61 -6.77 5.19 -23.68
C ALA A 61 -5.40 5.86 -23.84
N ASP A 62 -5.29 7.11 -23.41
CA ASP A 62 -4.03 7.85 -23.48
C ASP A 62 -2.97 7.27 -22.53
N GLY A 63 -1.70 7.41 -22.91
CA GLY A 63 -0.56 6.94 -22.12
C GLY A 63 -0.53 7.57 -20.73
N ALA A 64 -0.93 8.83 -20.59
CA ALA A 64 -0.99 9.49 -19.29
C ALA A 64 -2.00 8.81 -18.35
N LEU A 65 -3.18 8.42 -18.85
CA LEU A 65 -4.19 7.73 -18.05
C LEU A 65 -3.68 6.37 -17.56
N LEU A 66 -3.02 5.61 -18.44
CA LEU A 66 -2.46 4.31 -18.10
C LEU A 66 -1.30 4.42 -17.10
N ALA A 67 -0.48 5.46 -17.23
CA ALA A 67 0.54 5.81 -16.25
C ALA A 67 -0.08 6.06 -14.87
N TRP A 68 -1.18 6.81 -14.80
CA TRP A 68 -1.89 7.09 -13.55
C TRP A 68 -2.56 5.85 -12.94
N PHE A 69 -3.17 4.97 -13.75
CA PHE A 69 -3.69 3.70 -13.25
C PHE A 69 -2.58 2.79 -12.73
N THR A 70 -1.41 2.82 -13.37
CA THR A 70 -0.24 2.07 -12.89
C THR A 70 0.27 2.65 -11.56
N ALA A 71 0.32 3.98 -11.43
CA ALA A 71 0.64 4.64 -10.16
C ALA A 71 -0.37 4.28 -9.05
N ALA A 72 -1.65 4.15 -9.39
CA ALA A 72 -2.67 3.72 -8.45
C ALA A 72 -2.50 2.25 -8.03
N ALA A 73 -2.09 1.36 -8.94
CA ALA A 73 -1.73 -0.01 -8.60
C ALA A 73 -0.55 -0.06 -7.61
N VAL A 74 0.44 0.82 -7.77
CA VAL A 74 1.55 0.99 -6.81
C VAL A 74 1.04 1.42 -5.44
N ALA A 75 0.10 2.37 -5.38
CA ALA A 75 -0.52 2.80 -4.12
C ALA A 75 -1.25 1.63 -3.41
N ILE A 76 -1.99 0.80 -4.15
CA ILE A 76 -2.63 -0.42 -3.63
C ILE A 76 -1.59 -1.44 -3.14
N ALA A 77 -0.48 -1.61 -3.86
CA ALA A 77 0.61 -2.50 -3.43
C ALA A 77 1.23 -2.03 -2.11
N LEU A 78 1.44 -0.71 -1.95
CA LEU A 78 1.92 -0.12 -0.70
C LEU A 78 0.90 -0.22 0.45
N LEU A 79 -0.39 -0.05 0.17
CA LEU A 79 -1.46 -0.34 1.13
C LEU A 79 -1.43 -1.80 1.59
N THR A 80 -1.25 -2.72 0.65
CA THR A 80 -1.16 -4.17 0.93
C THR A 80 0.06 -4.47 1.79
N LEU A 81 1.22 -3.90 1.46
CA LEU A 81 2.46 -4.03 2.22
C LEU A 81 2.31 -3.51 3.65
N THR A 82 1.76 -2.31 3.83
CA THR A 82 1.51 -1.74 5.17
C THR A 82 0.49 -2.57 5.94
N GLY A 83 -0.53 -3.10 5.28
CA GLY A 83 -1.52 -4.02 5.85
C GLY A 83 -0.86 -5.32 6.36
N ALA A 84 -0.01 -5.95 5.55
CA ALA A 84 0.74 -7.13 5.96
C ALA A 84 1.60 -6.87 7.21
N ALA A 85 2.23 -5.69 7.29
CA ALA A 85 2.98 -5.31 8.49
C ALA A 85 2.09 -5.13 9.73
N THR A 86 0.86 -4.62 9.59
CA THR A 86 -0.09 -4.58 10.71
C THR A 86 -0.50 -5.97 11.18
N VAL A 87 -0.73 -6.91 10.26
CA VAL A 87 -1.03 -8.32 10.59
C VAL A 87 0.15 -8.98 11.29
N ALA A 88 1.38 -8.79 10.79
CA ALA A 88 2.60 -9.29 11.41
C ALA A 88 2.83 -8.72 12.83
N ALA A 89 2.34 -7.50 13.10
CA ALA A 89 2.35 -6.90 14.43
C ALA A 89 1.14 -7.30 15.31
N ALA A 90 0.31 -8.26 14.88
CA ALA A 90 -0.94 -8.70 15.50
C ALA A 90 -2.03 -7.61 15.61
N LEU A 91 -1.92 -6.52 14.84
CA LEU A 91 -2.86 -5.40 14.80
C LEU A 91 -4.00 -5.62 13.80
N HIS A 92 -4.73 -6.75 13.92
CA HIS A 92 -5.80 -7.13 12.99
C HIS A 92 -6.93 -6.10 12.86
N ARG A 93 -7.23 -5.37 13.94
CA ARG A 93 -8.19 -4.26 13.90
C ARG A 93 -7.69 -3.10 13.04
N ALA A 94 -6.39 -2.78 13.13
CA ALA A 94 -5.81 -1.72 12.31
C ALA A 94 -5.78 -2.11 10.83
N TYR A 95 -5.47 -3.37 10.52
CA TYR A 95 -5.59 -3.95 9.17
C TYR A 95 -6.99 -3.73 8.59
N ALA A 96 -8.03 -4.15 9.33
CA ALA A 96 -9.41 -4.04 8.87
C ALA A 96 -9.86 -2.57 8.70
N VAL A 97 -9.54 -1.70 9.67
CA VAL A 97 -9.90 -0.28 9.61
C VAL A 97 -9.18 0.43 8.46
N GLY A 98 -7.91 0.10 8.18
CA GLY A 98 -7.17 0.66 7.06
C GLY A 98 -7.82 0.33 5.72
N TRP A 99 -8.10 -0.96 5.48
CA TRP A 99 -8.82 -1.39 4.27
C TRP A 99 -10.22 -0.79 4.15
N LEU A 100 -10.99 -0.76 5.24
CA LEU A 100 -12.33 -0.18 5.23
C LEU A 100 -12.27 1.33 4.93
N SER A 101 -11.34 2.05 5.56
CA SER A 101 -11.16 3.49 5.32
C SER A 101 -10.76 3.80 3.87
N ALA A 102 -9.88 2.99 3.28
CA ALA A 102 -9.50 3.12 1.89
C ALA A 102 -10.69 2.90 0.96
N THR A 103 -11.45 1.82 1.17
CA THR A 103 -12.65 1.50 0.39
C THR A 103 -13.71 2.58 0.49
N VAL A 104 -14.01 3.06 1.70
CA VAL A 104 -14.99 4.14 1.91
C VAL A 104 -14.52 5.43 1.23
N ALA A 105 -13.25 5.82 1.41
CA ALA A 105 -12.71 7.02 0.77
C ALA A 105 -12.73 6.92 -0.75
N SER A 106 -12.28 5.81 -1.34
CA SER A 106 -12.36 5.58 -2.79
C SER A 106 -13.81 5.63 -3.27
N THR A 107 -14.75 5.01 -2.55
CA THR A 107 -16.18 5.03 -2.92
C THR A 107 -16.73 6.45 -2.91
N LEU A 108 -16.47 7.22 -1.85
CA LEU A 108 -16.92 8.62 -1.76
C LEU A 108 -16.32 9.50 -2.88
N LEU A 109 -15.05 9.29 -3.22
CA LEU A 109 -14.40 10.01 -4.32
C LEU A 109 -14.97 9.61 -5.69
N LEU A 110 -15.33 8.34 -5.90
CA LEU A 110 -15.99 7.89 -7.13
C LEU A 110 -17.40 8.48 -7.31
N LEU A 111 -18.06 8.85 -6.21
CA LEU A 111 -19.38 9.49 -6.24
C LEU A 111 -19.32 10.98 -6.59
N LEU A 112 -18.12 11.57 -6.71
CA LEU A 112 -17.98 12.95 -7.14
C LEU A 112 -18.44 13.13 -8.60
N PRO A 113 -19.09 14.26 -8.93
CA PRO A 113 -19.55 14.59 -10.27
C PRO A 113 -18.39 15.14 -11.13
N LEU A 114 -17.32 14.36 -11.28
CA LEU A 114 -16.19 14.65 -12.15
C LEU A 114 -16.21 13.72 -13.36
N GLU A 115 -15.38 14.04 -14.36
CA GLU A 115 -15.13 13.14 -15.48
C GLU A 115 -14.66 11.76 -15.00
N LEU A 116 -15.11 10.70 -15.68
CA LEU A 116 -14.93 9.32 -15.23
C LEU A 116 -13.47 8.96 -15.00
N GLU A 117 -12.59 9.36 -15.91
CA GLU A 117 -11.16 9.10 -15.81
C GLU A 117 -10.57 9.78 -14.56
N LEU A 118 -10.83 11.07 -14.40
CA LEU A 118 -10.30 11.87 -13.30
C LEU A 118 -10.76 11.36 -11.94
N ARG A 119 -12.06 11.10 -11.74
CA ARG A 119 -12.56 10.56 -10.46
C ARG A 119 -11.99 9.18 -10.17
N THR A 120 -11.79 8.34 -11.20
CA THR A 120 -11.23 7.00 -11.01
C THR A 120 -9.78 7.08 -10.57
N VAL A 121 -8.97 7.91 -11.23
CA VAL A 121 -7.57 8.15 -10.85
C VAL A 121 -7.48 8.67 -9.41
N ILE A 122 -8.25 9.71 -9.06
CA ILE A 122 -8.23 10.31 -7.73
C ILE A 122 -8.68 9.28 -6.68
N ALA A 123 -9.77 8.54 -6.94
CA ALA A 123 -10.27 7.54 -6.00
C ALA A 123 -9.26 6.42 -5.73
N LEU A 124 -8.59 5.93 -6.78
CA LEU A 124 -7.64 4.82 -6.67
C LEU A 124 -6.27 5.27 -6.10
N LEU A 125 -5.94 6.56 -6.14
CA LEU A 125 -4.75 7.09 -5.47
C LEU A 125 -5.04 7.48 -4.01
N CYS A 126 -6.07 8.28 -3.76
CA CYS A 126 -6.31 8.87 -2.45
C CYS A 126 -6.87 7.87 -1.43
N GLY A 127 -7.73 6.93 -1.85
CA GLY A 127 -8.27 5.92 -0.94
C GLY A 127 -7.17 5.08 -0.28
N PRO A 128 -6.26 4.46 -1.06
CA PRO A 128 -5.16 3.68 -0.50
C PRO A 128 -4.24 4.48 0.43
N LEU A 129 -3.99 5.76 0.13
CA LEU A 129 -3.20 6.63 1.02
C LEU A 129 -3.86 6.81 2.39
N LEU A 130 -5.18 6.93 2.47
CA LEU A 130 -5.89 7.01 3.75
C LEU A 130 -5.75 5.70 4.54
N GLY A 131 -5.93 4.55 3.89
CA GLY A 131 -5.73 3.24 4.53
C GLY A 131 -4.30 3.02 5.01
N MET A 132 -3.31 3.43 4.21
CA MET A 132 -1.88 3.41 4.58
C MET A 132 -1.63 4.29 5.81
N ALA A 133 -2.21 5.48 5.87
CA ALA A 133 -2.06 6.38 7.03
C ALA A 133 -2.60 5.73 8.31
N VAL A 134 -3.74 5.03 8.24
CA VAL A 134 -4.29 4.26 9.38
C VAL A 134 -3.32 3.16 9.82
N HIS A 135 -2.80 2.36 8.88
CA HIS A 135 -1.84 1.29 9.18
C HIS A 135 -0.57 1.83 9.84
N LEU A 136 0.04 2.85 9.23
CA LEU A 136 1.29 3.45 9.70
C LEU A 136 1.12 4.14 11.05
N ALA A 137 0.01 4.84 11.28
CA ALA A 137 -0.28 5.47 12.57
C ALA A 137 -0.46 4.42 13.69
N ALA A 138 -1.11 3.29 13.40
CA ALA A 138 -1.23 2.19 14.36
C ALA A 138 0.13 1.55 14.68
N LEU A 139 0.97 1.33 13.67
CA LEU A 139 2.33 0.81 13.83
C LEU A 139 3.22 1.77 14.63
N ALA A 140 3.13 3.08 14.36
CA ALA A 140 3.88 4.11 15.08
C ALA A 140 3.48 4.18 16.56
N ARG A 141 2.17 4.13 16.87
CA ARG A 141 1.69 4.09 18.27
C ARG A 141 2.17 2.87 19.03
N LEU A 142 2.21 1.71 18.37
CA LEU A 142 2.74 0.48 18.97
C LEU A 142 4.25 0.61 19.26
N HIS A 143 5.00 1.29 18.39
CA HIS A 143 6.43 1.53 18.59
C HIS A 143 6.71 2.49 19.75
N THR A 144 5.90 3.54 19.94
CA THR A 144 6.06 4.48 21.06
C THR A 144 5.65 3.91 22.42
N ALA A 145 4.83 2.86 22.43
CA ALA A 145 4.28 2.27 23.66
C ALA A 145 5.10 1.11 24.23
N GLY A 146 6.18 0.68 23.56
CA GLY A 146 7.06 -0.41 23.99
C GLY A 146 8.49 0.05 24.13
#